data_AF-A0A0N0T5G9-F1
#
_entry.id   AF-A0A0N0T5G9-F1
#
_cell.length_a   1.000
_cell.length_b   1.000
_cell.length_c   1.000
_cell.angle_alpha   90.00
_cell.angle_beta   90.00
_cell.angle_gamma   90.00
#
_symmetry.space_group_name_H-M   'P 1'
#
loop_
_entity.id
_entity.type
_entity.pdbx_description
1 polymer ?
#
loop_
_entity_poly.entity_id
_entity_poly.type
_entity_poly.pdbx_seq_one_letter_code
_entity_poly.pdbx_strand_id
1 'polypeptide(L)'
;MTTKSGSHEPGRLLYDPATDRVGEYRDRAGPYVMLRPVGGGVEREADPERVRPATDRERLGAGVRAANQRARTLPALPPPLDDAGRPPRPVPGCAVCLELAERRETARVAYDRSAETDANVLLRQHQRKEHRA
;
A
#
# COMPACT_ATOMS: atom_id res chain seq x y z
N MET A 1 -48.80 -0.87 -3.36
CA MET A 1 -47.94 0.13 -2.69
C MET A 1 -46.68 0.26 -3.53
N THR A 2 -46.58 1.34 -4.30
CA THR A 2 -45.54 1.52 -5.32
C THR A 2 -44.26 2.00 -4.66
N THR A 3 -43.29 1.11 -4.45
CA THR A 3 -41.96 1.48 -3.96
C THR A 3 -41.24 2.25 -5.06
N LYS A 4 -41.00 3.54 -4.79
CA LYS A 4 -40.30 4.48 -5.65
C LYS A 4 -38.83 4.05 -5.71
N SER A 5 -38.46 3.19 -6.67
CA SER A 5 -37.05 2.85 -6.92
C SER A 5 -36.30 4.15 -7.20
N GLY A 6 -35.50 4.61 -6.25
CA GLY A 6 -34.72 5.83 -6.37
C GLY A 6 -33.75 5.69 -7.54
N SER A 7 -33.98 6.46 -8.59
CA SER A 7 -33.01 6.64 -9.67
C SER A 7 -31.79 7.36 -9.06
N HIS A 8 -30.70 6.64 -8.88
CA HIS A 8 -29.42 7.24 -8.52
C HIS A 8 -28.77 7.86 -9.76
N GLU A 9 -27.99 8.91 -9.57
CA GLU A 9 -27.20 9.48 -10.67
C GLU A 9 -25.96 8.59 -10.92
N PRO A 10 -25.61 8.31 -12.19
CA PRO A 10 -24.36 7.66 -12.53
C PRO A 10 -23.17 8.37 -11.88
N GLY A 11 -22.23 7.61 -11.32
CA GLY A 11 -21.11 8.17 -10.54
C GLY A 11 -21.36 8.23 -9.03
N ARG A 12 -22.60 8.05 -8.56
CA ARG A 12 -22.91 8.02 -7.13
C ARG A 12 -22.38 6.75 -6.46
N LEU A 13 -21.67 6.90 -5.35
CA LEU A 13 -21.20 5.75 -4.56
C LEU A 13 -22.31 5.21 -3.65
N LEU A 14 -22.64 3.94 -3.84
CA LEU A 14 -23.61 3.19 -3.06
C LEU A 14 -22.91 2.09 -2.26
N TYR A 15 -23.36 1.91 -1.03
CA TYR A 15 -22.98 0.79 -0.17
C TYR A 15 -24.04 -0.31 -0.28
N ASP A 16 -23.59 -1.53 -0.53
CA ASP A 16 -24.39 -2.75 -0.54
C ASP A 16 -24.11 -3.53 0.76
N PRO A 17 -25.06 -3.56 1.71
CA PRO A 17 -24.92 -4.33 2.95
C PRO A 17 -24.83 -5.84 2.73
N ALA A 18 -25.36 -6.37 1.62
CA ALA A 18 -25.33 -7.81 1.35
C ALA A 18 -23.92 -8.32 1.04
N THR A 19 -23.07 -7.45 0.48
CA THR A 19 -21.69 -7.79 0.13
C THR A 19 -20.63 -7.02 0.92
N ASP A 20 -21.04 -6.13 1.84
CA ASP A 20 -20.18 -5.21 2.60
C ASP A 20 -19.20 -4.45 1.69
N ARG A 21 -19.71 -3.91 0.59
CA ARG A 21 -18.90 -3.23 -0.43
C ARG A 21 -19.53 -1.94 -0.90
N VAL A 22 -18.67 -1.06 -1.37
CA VAL A 22 -19.04 0.20 -2.01
C VAL A 22 -18.74 0.12 -3.49
N GLY A 23 -19.69 0.54 -4.32
CA GLY A 23 -19.53 0.65 -5.76
C GLY A 23 -20.16 1.92 -6.31
N GLU A 24 -19.66 2.37 -7.45
CA GLU A 24 -20.22 3.44 -8.25
C GLU A 24 -21.45 2.92 -8.99
N TYR A 25 -22.59 3.58 -8.80
CA TYR A 25 -23.78 3.33 -9.59
C TYR A 25 -23.52 3.66 -11.06
N ARG A 26 -23.77 2.69 -11.94
CA ARG A 26 -23.59 2.83 -13.39
C ARG A 26 -24.93 3.05 -14.07
N ASP A 27 -25.83 2.07 -13.95
CA ASP A 27 -27.16 2.09 -14.54
C ASP A 27 -28.06 1.03 -13.88
N ARG A 28 -29.29 0.88 -14.35
CA ARG A 28 -30.23 -0.18 -13.97
C ARG A 28 -30.26 -1.28 -15.04
N ALA A 29 -30.18 -2.54 -14.62
CA ALA A 29 -30.32 -3.70 -15.48
C ALA A 29 -31.46 -4.59 -14.97
N GLY A 30 -32.63 -4.49 -15.61
CA GLY A 30 -33.84 -5.17 -15.17
C GLY A 30 -34.21 -4.79 -13.73
N PRO A 31 -34.42 -5.76 -12.82
CA PRO A 31 -34.75 -5.46 -11.43
C PRO A 31 -33.55 -4.97 -10.60
N TYR A 32 -32.32 -5.08 -11.12
CA TYR A 32 -31.10 -4.80 -10.37
C TYR A 32 -30.46 -3.47 -10.72
N VAL A 33 -29.63 -2.95 -9.81
CA VAL A 33 -28.70 -1.85 -10.10
C VAL A 33 -27.32 -2.39 -10.41
N MET A 34 -26.62 -1.75 -11.33
CA MET A 34 -25.25 -2.10 -11.71
C MET A 34 -24.26 -1.24 -10.93
N LEU A 35 -23.42 -1.88 -10.13
CA LEU A 35 -22.38 -1.25 -9.33
C LEU A 35 -20.99 -1.61 -9.86
N ARG A 36 -20.20 -0.60 -10.16
CA ARG A 36 -18.78 -0.76 -10.48
C ARG A 36 -17.95 -0.63 -9.20
N PRO A 37 -17.11 -1.61 -8.83
CA PRO A 37 -16.30 -1.51 -7.60
C PRO A 37 -15.34 -0.32 -7.61
N VAL A 38 -15.16 0.31 -6.45
CA VAL A 38 -14.14 1.35 -6.26
C VAL A 38 -12.76 0.75 -6.53
N GLY A 39 -12.02 1.35 -7.47
CA GLY A 39 -10.69 0.86 -7.89
C GLY A 39 -10.68 -0.11 -9.05
N GLY A 40 -11.83 -0.41 -9.66
CA GLY A 40 -11.95 -1.27 -10.83
C GLY A 40 -12.28 -2.72 -10.47
N GLY A 41 -12.47 -3.54 -11.51
CA GLY A 41 -12.97 -4.90 -11.41
C GLY A 41 -14.27 -5.09 -12.18
N VAL A 42 -14.90 -6.24 -11.98
CA VAL A 42 -16.14 -6.62 -12.67
C VAL A 42 -17.32 -5.87 -12.07
N GLU A 43 -18.14 -5.26 -12.94
CA GLU A 43 -19.41 -4.64 -12.55
C GLU A 43 -20.37 -5.73 -12.05
N ARG A 44 -21.15 -5.42 -11.01
CA ARG A 44 -22.02 -6.41 -10.37
C ARG A 44 -23.43 -5.87 -10.17
N GLU A 45 -24.37 -6.79 -10.22
CA GLU A 45 -25.76 -6.55 -9.86
C GLU A 45 -25.91 -6.43 -8.34
N ALA A 46 -26.78 -5.52 -7.90
CA ALA A 46 -27.22 -5.40 -6.53
C ALA A 46 -28.72 -5.08 -6.45
N ASP A 47 -29.33 -5.44 -5.33
CA ASP A 47 -30.75 -5.21 -5.06
C ASP A 47 -30.99 -3.71 -4.78
N PRO A 48 -31.80 -3.00 -5.60
CA PRO A 48 -32.09 -1.58 -5.43
C PRO A 48 -32.69 -1.23 -4.06
N GLU A 49 -33.39 -2.16 -3.40
CA GLU A 49 -34.03 -1.90 -2.10
C GLU A 49 -33.05 -2.02 -0.93
N ARG A 50 -31.89 -2.65 -1.14
CA ARG A 50 -30.87 -2.85 -0.10
C ARG A 50 -29.73 -1.85 -0.17
N VAL A 51 -29.42 -1.38 -1.38
CA VAL A 51 -28.34 -0.41 -1.58
C VAL A 51 -28.75 0.96 -1.03
N ARG A 52 -27.77 1.66 -0.45
CA ARG A 52 -27.96 3.03 0.04
C ARG A 52 -26.77 3.90 -0.30
N PRO A 53 -26.89 5.23 -0.27
CA PRO A 53 -25.74 6.12 -0.34
C PRO A 53 -24.66 5.72 0.68
N ALA A 54 -23.42 5.63 0.21
CA ALA A 54 -22.29 5.32 1.07
C ALA A 54 -21.96 6.52 1.97
N THR A 55 -21.73 6.24 3.26
CA THR A 55 -21.23 7.22 4.23
C THR A 55 -19.80 7.65 3.89
N ASP A 56 -19.35 8.78 4.44
CA ASP A 56 -18.00 9.31 4.21
C ASP A 56 -16.93 8.29 4.57
N ARG A 57 -17.11 7.60 5.70
CA ARG A 57 -16.24 6.52 6.15
C ARG A 57 -16.19 5.36 5.17
N GLU A 58 -17.34 4.93 4.64
CA GLU A 58 -17.42 3.84 3.67
C GLU A 58 -16.78 4.22 2.33
N ARG A 59 -16.99 5.45 1.85
CA ARG A 59 -16.36 5.97 0.62
C ARG A 59 -14.84 6.01 0.76
N LEU A 60 -14.33 6.60 1.83
CA LEU A 60 -12.89 6.67 2.12
C LEU A 60 -12.30 5.27 2.30
N GLY A 61 -12.97 4.41 3.07
CA GLY A 61 -12.54 3.04 3.31
C GLY A 61 -12.46 2.21 2.02
N ALA A 62 -13.41 2.38 1.10
CA ALA A 62 -13.38 1.73 -0.20
C ALA A 62 -12.21 2.21 -1.06
N GLY A 63 -11.93 3.52 -1.08
CA GLY A 63 -10.77 4.09 -1.76
C GLY A 63 -9.43 3.57 -1.22
N VAL A 64 -9.29 3.51 0.11
CA VAL A 64 -8.10 2.97 0.77
C VAL A 64 -7.93 1.47 0.48
N ARG A 65 -9.00 0.68 0.59
CA ARG A 65 -8.96 -0.76 0.25
C ARG A 65 -8.53 -0.98 -1.19
N ALA A 66 -9.09 -0.20 -2.11
CA ALA A 66 -8.73 -0.24 -3.53
C ALA A 66 -7.25 0.10 -3.78
N ALA A 67 -6.74 1.17 -3.15
CA ALA A 67 -5.34 1.55 -3.24
C ALA A 67 -4.42 0.45 -2.68
N ASN A 68 -4.77 -0.10 -1.52
CA ASN A 68 -4.01 -1.18 -0.88
C ASN A 68 -4.01 -2.45 -1.72
N GLN A 69 -5.14 -2.82 -2.32
CA GLN A 69 -5.22 -3.99 -3.21
C GLN A 69 -4.33 -3.79 -4.43
N ARG A 70 -4.40 -2.62 -5.08
CA ARG A 70 -3.51 -2.29 -6.21
C ARG A 70 -2.04 -2.39 -5.83
N ALA A 71 -1.65 -1.85 -4.68
CA ALA A 71 -0.27 -1.92 -4.19
C ALA A 71 0.22 -3.36 -3.99
N ARG A 72 -0.67 -4.29 -3.61
CA ARG A 72 -0.34 -5.72 -3.44
C ARG A 72 -0.27 -6.49 -4.77
N THR A 73 -1.02 -6.04 -5.78
CA THR A 73 -1.10 -6.71 -7.09
C THR A 73 -0.09 -6.17 -8.10
N LEU A 74 0.43 -4.96 -7.88
CA LEU A 74 1.64 -4.53 -8.57
C LEU A 74 2.71 -5.58 -8.29
N PRO A 75 3.53 -5.96 -9.29
CA PRO A 75 4.75 -6.70 -9.01
C PRO A 75 5.41 -6.00 -7.84
N ALA A 76 5.84 -6.75 -6.82
CA ALA A 76 6.61 -6.18 -5.72
C ALA A 76 7.56 -5.19 -6.37
N LEU A 77 7.47 -3.90 -5.98
CA LEU A 77 8.46 -2.91 -6.39
C LEU A 77 9.78 -3.67 -6.33
N PRO A 78 10.58 -3.74 -7.41
CA PRO A 78 11.81 -4.52 -7.38
C PRO A 78 12.46 -4.21 -6.05
N PRO A 79 12.89 -5.24 -5.27
CA PRO A 79 13.56 -5.00 -3.99
C PRO A 79 14.49 -3.81 -4.23
N PRO A 80 14.42 -2.75 -3.39
CA PRO A 80 14.93 -1.43 -3.72
C PRO A 80 16.21 -1.59 -4.53
N LEU A 81 16.23 -1.00 -5.74
CA LEU A 81 16.94 -1.41 -6.97
C LEU A 81 18.44 -1.79 -6.83
N ASP A 82 18.98 -1.79 -5.62
CA ASP A 82 20.32 -2.12 -5.22
C ASP A 82 20.39 -2.53 -3.73
N ASP A 83 21.08 -3.64 -3.43
CA ASP A 83 21.61 -3.92 -2.08
C ASP A 83 22.51 -2.78 -1.56
N ALA A 84 22.92 -1.84 -2.42
CA ALA A 84 23.67 -0.65 -2.03
C ALA A 84 22.81 0.40 -1.30
N GLY A 85 21.49 0.41 -1.47
CA GLY A 85 20.57 1.19 -0.64
C GLY A 85 20.41 0.61 0.77
N ARG A 86 20.65 -0.70 0.93
CA ARG A 86 20.66 -1.36 2.23
C ARG A 86 21.97 -1.07 2.97
N PRO A 87 21.91 -0.57 4.22
CA PRO A 87 23.12 -0.41 5.04
C PRO A 87 23.85 -1.75 5.18
N PRO A 88 25.18 -1.82 4.97
CA PRO A 88 25.95 -3.04 5.08
C PRO A 88 25.88 -3.58 6.52
N ARG A 89 25.74 -4.90 6.65
CA ARG A 89 25.69 -5.58 7.96
C ARG A 89 27.09 -6.00 8.39
N PRO A 90 27.45 -5.89 9.67
CA PRO A 90 28.75 -6.36 10.14
C PRO A 90 28.90 -7.87 9.96
N VAL A 91 30.10 -8.34 9.58
CA VAL A 91 30.40 -9.77 9.53
C VAL A 91 30.49 -10.31 10.97
N PRO A 92 29.79 -11.40 11.31
CA PRO A 92 29.87 -11.97 12.65
C PRO A 92 31.32 -12.28 13.07
N GLY A 93 31.70 -11.87 14.29
CA GLY A 93 33.04 -12.07 14.83
C GLY A 93 34.09 -11.04 14.39
N CYS A 94 33.76 -10.10 13.50
CA CYS A 94 34.69 -9.02 13.15
C CYS A 94 34.43 -7.76 14.00
N ALA A 95 35.35 -7.44 14.91
CA ALA A 95 35.25 -6.27 15.78
C ALA A 95 35.17 -4.94 15.01
N VAL A 96 35.98 -4.77 13.96
CA VAL A 96 35.99 -3.54 13.13
C VAL A 96 34.66 -3.31 12.42
N CYS A 97 34.04 -4.39 11.92
CA CYS A 97 32.70 -4.32 11.35
C CYS A 97 31.67 -3.84 12.37
N LEU A 98 31.72 -4.37 13.60
CA LEU A 98 30.80 -3.99 14.68
C LEU A 98 30.96 -2.53 15.07
N GLU A 99 32.19 -2.05 15.26
CA GLU A 99 32.44 -0.64 15.58
C GLU A 99 31.88 0.31 14.52
N LEU A 100 32.08 0.01 13.23
CA LEU A 100 31.54 0.84 12.15
C LEU A 100 30.01 0.80 12.12
N ALA A 101 29.38 -0.32 12.49
CA ALA A 101 27.93 -0.41 12.62
C ALA A 101 27.39 0.39 13.82
N GLU A 102 28.11 0.42 14.94
CA GLU A 102 27.79 1.23 16.12
C GLU A 102 27.96 2.73 15.85
N ARG A 103 29.02 3.13 15.15
CA ARG A 103 29.23 4.52 14.70
C ARG A 103 28.07 5.00 13.83
N ARG A 104 27.59 4.15 12.90
CA ARG A 104 26.41 4.44 12.10
C ARG A 104 25.16 4.64 12.96
N GLU A 105 24.92 3.78 13.94
CA GLU A 105 23.73 3.89 14.79
C GLU A 105 23.79 5.15 15.66
N THR A 106 24.96 5.46 16.20
CA THR A 106 25.20 6.71 16.94
C THR A 106 24.90 7.93 16.07
N ALA A 107 25.36 7.94 14.81
CA ALA A 107 25.08 9.01 13.86
C ALA A 107 23.59 9.13 13.53
N ARG A 108 22.88 8.00 13.39
CA ARG A 108 21.42 7.99 13.17
C ARG A 108 20.64 8.61 14.32
N VAL A 109 20.97 8.22 15.55
CA VAL A 109 20.33 8.76 16.76
C VAL A 109 20.60 10.25 16.88
N ALA A 110 21.78 10.72 16.47
CA ALA A 110 22.15 12.13 16.42
C ALA A 110 21.61 12.89 15.19
N TYR A 111 20.92 12.21 14.25
CA TYR A 111 20.48 12.75 12.96
C TYR A 111 21.61 13.28 12.05
N ASP A 112 22.85 12.81 12.21
CA ASP A 112 23.98 13.14 11.35
C ASP A 112 24.02 12.21 10.13
N ARG A 113 23.46 12.70 9.01
CA ARG A 113 23.37 11.93 7.75
C ARG A 113 24.73 11.74 7.07
N SER A 114 25.66 12.68 7.25
CA SER A 114 27.00 12.58 6.67
C SER A 114 27.76 11.44 7.35
N ALA A 115 27.82 11.46 8.67
CA ALA A 115 28.48 10.42 9.45
C ALA A 115 27.83 9.03 9.28
N GLU A 116 26.49 8.96 9.15
CA GLU A 116 25.79 7.72 8.83
C GLU A 116 26.28 7.14 7.48
N THR A 117 26.45 8.00 6.47
CA THR A 117 26.91 7.61 5.14
C THR A 117 28.37 7.17 5.16
N ASP A 118 29.24 7.93 5.84
CA ASP A 118 30.66 7.62 5.96
C ASP A 118 30.88 6.26 6.65
N ALA A 119 30.13 5.97 7.71
CA ALA A 119 30.18 4.68 8.39
C ALA A 119 29.80 3.52 7.44
N ASN A 120 28.76 3.70 6.60
CA ASN A 120 28.39 2.71 5.59
C ASN A 120 29.48 2.52 4.52
N VAL A 121 30.12 3.60 4.07
CA VAL A 121 31.21 3.57 3.08
C VAL A 121 32.43 2.83 3.63
N LEU A 122 32.85 3.17 4.85
CA LEU A 122 33.98 2.54 5.54
C LEU A 122 33.73 1.05 5.81
N LEU A 123 32.50 0.68 6.22
CA LEU A 123 32.16 -0.71 6.49
C LEU A 123 32.22 -1.55 5.22
N ARG A 124 31.70 -1.05 4.09
CA ARG A 124 31.85 -1.72 2.78
C ARG A 124 33.30 -1.81 2.32
N GLN A 125 34.09 -0.76 2.57
CA GLN A 125 35.51 -0.76 2.20
C GLN A 125 36.28 -1.83 2.99
N HIS A 126 36.07 -1.91 4.30
CA HIS A 126 36.68 -2.92 5.16
C HIS A 126 36.26 -4.34 4.71
N GLN A 127 34.96 -4.56 4.47
CA GLN A 127 34.48 -5.86 3.98
C GLN A 127 35.11 -6.30 2.67
N ARG A 128 35.26 -5.39 1.71
CA ARG A 128 35.93 -5.71 0.44
C ARG A 128 37.41 -6.06 0.59
N LYS A 129 38.09 -5.53 1.61
CA LYS A 129 39.51 -5.75 1.85
C LYS A 129 39.77 -7.01 2.67
N GLU A 130 38.98 -7.22 3.73
CA GLU A 130 39.27 -8.21 4.77
C GLU A 130 38.37 -9.46 4.72
N HIS A 131 37.18 -9.36 4.12
CA HIS A 131 36.15 -10.41 4.18
C HIS A 131 35.70 -10.94 2.80
N ARG A 132 36.18 -10.32 1.72
CA ARG A 132 35.89 -10.77 0.36
C ARG A 132 37.04 -11.66 -0.11
N ALA A 133 36.84 -12.97 -0.01
CA ALA A 133 37.61 -13.94 -0.79
C ALA A 133 37.23 -13.82 -2.27
#